data_AF-A0A6G3WWI1-F1
#
_entry.id   AF-A0A6G3WWI1-F1
#
_cell.length_a   1.000
_cell.length_b   1.000
_cell.length_c   1.000
_cell.angle_alpha   90.00
_cell.angle_beta   90.00
_cell.angle_gamma   90.00
#
_symmetry.space_group_name_H-M   'P 1'
#
loop_
_entity.id
_entity.type
_entity.pdbx_description
1 polymer ?
#
loop_
_entity_poly.entity_id
_entity_poly.type
_entity_poly.pdbx_seq_one_letter_code
_entity_poly.pdbx_strand_id
1 'polypeptide(L)'
;ASFMFESDTMVTRWEPVFRSKPGDEAATLLFLPLAHVFGRMVEIAAVRGRVKLGHQPELSANALMPDLMTFRPTFILAVPYIFEKVF
;
A
#
# COMPACT_ATOMS: atom_id res chain seq x y z
N ALA A 1 -8.57 20.91 7.83
CA ALA A 1 -8.92 19.50 8.11
C ALA A 1 -7.71 18.80 8.74
N SER A 2 -7.91 17.86 9.66
CA SER A 2 -6.82 17.10 10.29
C SER A 2 -6.44 15.90 9.41
N PHE A 3 -5.14 15.64 9.23
CA PHE A 3 -4.64 14.52 8.43
C PHE A 3 -5.21 13.16 8.87
N MET A 4 -5.45 12.97 10.17
CA MET A 4 -6.07 11.75 10.70
C MET A 4 -7.53 11.60 10.27
N PHE A 5 -8.28 12.70 10.20
CA PHE A 5 -9.67 12.68 9.75
C PHE A 5 -9.77 12.29 8.27
N GLU A 6 -8.87 12.83 7.44
CA GLU A 6 -8.79 12.46 6.02
C GLU A 6 -8.40 10.99 5.85
N SER A 7 -7.43 10.51 6.63
CA SER A 7 -7.00 9.10 6.60
C SER A 7 -8.15 8.16 7.00
N ASP A 8 -8.94 8.53 8.01
CA ASP A 8 -10.08 7.72 8.47
C ASP A 8 -11.22 7.68 7.43
N THR A 9 -11.42 8.80 6.73
CA THR A 9 -12.34 8.86 5.59
C THR A 9 -11.90 7.91 4.48
N MET A 10 -10.60 7.86 4.18
CA MET A 10 -10.05 6.92 3.19
C MET A 10 -10.22 5.47 3.61
N VAL A 11 -9.87 5.11 4.85
CA VAL A 11 -10.04 3.75 5.38
C VAL A 11 -11.48 3.27 5.24
N THR A 12 -12.45 4.12 5.57
CA THR A 12 -13.87 3.80 5.46
C THR A 12 -14.30 3.55 4.01
N ARG A 13 -13.76 4.34 3.07
CA ARG A 13 -14.11 4.23 1.64
C ARG A 13 -13.35 3.13 0.91
N TRP A 14 -12.20 2.71 1.42
CA TRP A 14 -11.34 1.68 0.81
C TRP A 14 -11.63 0.27 1.32
N GLU A 15 -12.71 0.07 2.07
CA GLU A 15 -13.12 -1.25 2.56
C GLU A 15 -13.13 -2.36 1.48
N PRO A 16 -13.57 -2.10 0.23
CA PRO A 16 -13.50 -3.10 -0.84
C PRO A 16 -12.06 -3.51 -1.24
N VAL A 17 -11.07 -2.65 -1.02
CA VAL A 17 -9.64 -2.96 -1.26
C VAL A 17 -9.11 -3.89 -0.16
N PHE A 18 -9.57 -3.71 1.08
CA PHE A 18 -9.10 -4.50 2.22
C PHE A 18 -9.86 -5.82 2.39
N ARG A 19 -11.08 -5.93 1.86
CA ARG A 19 -11.93 -7.11 2.00
C ARG A 19 -12.60 -7.45 0.67
N SER A 20 -11.82 -7.97 -0.26
CA SER A 20 -12.31 -8.44 -1.57
C SER A 20 -13.28 -9.61 -1.47
N LYS A 21 -13.08 -10.54 -0.52
CA LYS A 21 -13.96 -11.69 -0.27
C LYS A 21 -13.90 -12.13 1.20
N PRO A 22 -14.90 -12.87 1.70
CA PRO A 22 -14.88 -13.41 3.04
C PRO A 22 -13.62 -14.27 3.28
N GLY A 23 -12.90 -13.98 4.37
CA GLY A 23 -11.68 -14.70 4.74
C GLY A 23 -10.39 -14.22 4.08
N ASP A 24 -10.43 -13.19 3.22
CA ASP A 24 -9.19 -12.59 2.70
C ASP A 24 -8.49 -11.71 3.75
N GLU A 25 -7.18 -11.89 3.84
CA GLU A 25 -6.29 -10.99 4.57
C GLU A 25 -5.64 -10.02 3.58
N ALA A 26 -6.00 -8.74 3.69
CA ALA A 26 -5.36 -7.72 2.88
C ALA A 26 -3.86 -7.63 3.19
N ALA A 27 -3.05 -7.54 2.14
CA ALA A 27 -1.63 -7.38 2.23
C ALA A 27 -1.11 -6.38 1.21
N THR A 28 -0.18 -5.51 1.60
CA THR A 28 0.48 -4.61 0.65
C THR A 28 1.95 -4.38 0.98
N LEU A 29 2.74 -4.14 -0.05
CA LEU A 29 4.16 -3.79 0.05
C LEU A 29 4.29 -2.27 -0.14
N LEU A 30 4.73 -1.57 0.90
CA LEU A 30 4.93 -0.13 0.88
C LEU A 30 6.34 0.19 0.37
N PHE A 31 6.40 0.76 -0.83
CA PHE A 31 7.63 1.23 -1.48
C PHE A 31 7.57 2.71 -1.88
N LEU A 32 6.51 3.42 -1.46
CA LEU A 32 6.39 4.86 -1.62
C LEU A 32 6.96 5.58 -0.40
N PRO A 33 7.69 6.71 -0.57
CA PRO A 33 8.24 7.45 0.54
C PRO A 33 7.17 7.94 1.52
N LEU A 34 7.40 7.72 2.82
CA LEU A 34 6.52 8.20 3.91
C LEU A 34 6.54 9.72 4.10
N ALA A 35 7.53 10.40 3.51
CA ALA A 35 7.56 11.86 3.44
C ALA A 35 6.47 12.40 2.49
N HIS A 36 5.99 11.58 1.56
CA HIS A 36 4.90 11.94 0.67
C HIS A 36 3.56 11.54 1.26
N VAL A 37 2.56 12.43 1.13
CA VAL A 37 1.23 12.25 1.73
C VAL A 37 0.59 10.91 1.35
N PHE A 38 0.78 10.45 0.12
CA PHE A 38 0.21 9.19 -0.36
C PHE A 38 0.76 7.97 0.39
N GLY A 39 2.09 7.85 0.51
CA GLY A 39 2.71 6.75 1.26
C GLY A 39 2.31 6.78 2.74
N ARG A 40 2.25 7.98 3.34
CA ARG A 40 1.83 8.16 4.74
C ARG A 40 0.36 7.78 4.97
N MET A 41 -0.54 8.17 4.07
CA MET A 41 -1.96 7.82 4.17
C MET A 41 -2.17 6.31 4.06
N VAL A 42 -1.47 5.66 3.13
CA VAL A 42 -1.52 4.20 2.98
C VAL A 42 -1.02 3.48 4.23
N GLU A 43 0.11 3.91 4.79
CA GLU A 43 0.66 3.32 6.01
C GLU A 43 -0.35 3.37 7.16
N ILE A 44 -0.96 4.53 7.39
CA ILE A 44 -1.97 4.70 8.45
C ILE A 44 -3.22 3.89 8.16
N ALA A 45 -3.65 3.85 6.89
CA ALA A 45 -4.80 3.05 6.49
C ALA A 45 -4.55 1.55 6.67
N ALA A 46 -3.34 1.07 6.38
CA ALA A 46 -2.93 -0.31 6.57
C ALA A 46 -2.96 -0.69 8.05
N VAL A 47 -2.40 0.15 8.93
CA VAL A 47 -2.42 -0.06 10.38
C VAL A 47 -3.85 -0.10 10.92
N ARG A 48 -4.69 0.87 10.54
CA ARG A 48 -6.09 0.95 10.99
C ARG A 48 -6.97 -0.17 10.43
N GLY A 49 -6.72 -0.57 9.18
CA GLY A 49 -7.41 -1.64 8.47
C GLY A 49 -6.94 -3.05 8.82
N ARG A 50 -5.91 -3.19 9.67
CA ARG A 50 -5.23 -4.47 9.98
C ARG A 50 -4.74 -5.19 8.74
N VAL A 51 -4.22 -4.43 7.77
CA VAL A 51 -3.60 -4.94 6.55
C VAL A 51 -2.19 -5.41 6.89
N LYS A 52 -1.79 -6.58 6.38
CA LYS A 52 -0.41 -7.04 6.45
C LYS A 52 0.48 -6.10 5.62
N LEU A 53 1.38 -5.40 6.28
CA LEU A 53 2.21 -4.36 5.66
C LEU A 53 3.67 -4.81 5.56
N GLY A 54 4.19 -4.90 4.33
CA GLY A 54 5.61 -5.05 4.03
C GLY A 54 6.24 -3.70 3.70
N HIS A 55 7.56 -3.57 3.80
CA HIS A 55 8.29 -2.36 3.43
C HIS A 55 9.45 -2.69 2.49
N GLN A 56 9.60 -1.92 1.42
CA GLN A 56 10.76 -1.98 0.52
C GLN A 56 11.24 -0.55 0.25
N PRO A 57 12.39 -0.12 0.83
CA PRO A 57 12.85 1.26 0.69
C PRO A 57 13.45 1.60 -0.69
N GLU A 58 13.85 0.61 -1.47
CA GLU A 58 14.48 0.78 -2.78
C GLU A 58 13.47 0.57 -3.92
N LEU A 59 13.34 1.59 -4.78
CA LEU A 59 12.33 1.61 -5.85
C LEU A 59 12.82 0.95 -7.14
N SER A 60 14.12 0.65 -7.26
CA SER A 60 14.65 -0.02 -8.43
C SER A 60 13.94 -1.36 -8.69
N ALA A 61 13.67 -1.67 -9.95
CA ALA A 61 13.01 -2.92 -10.34
C ALA A 61 13.75 -4.16 -9.82
N ASN A 62 15.09 -4.10 -9.75
CA ASN A 62 15.93 -5.18 -9.24
C ASN A 62 15.69 -5.49 -7.75
N ALA A 63 15.32 -4.49 -6.94
CA ALA A 63 14.98 -4.69 -5.53
C ALA A 63 13.48 -4.95 -5.34
N LEU A 64 12.63 -4.23 -6.06
CA LEU A 64 11.18 -4.27 -5.85
C LEU A 64 10.55 -5.58 -6.35
N MET A 65 11.00 -6.11 -7.50
CA MET A 65 10.37 -7.28 -8.12
C MET A 65 10.50 -8.56 -7.29
N PRO A 66 11.70 -8.92 -6.75
CA PRO A 66 11.82 -10.10 -5.88
C PRO A 66 10.94 -10.04 -4.63
N ASP A 67 10.81 -8.85 -4.04
CA ASP A 67 10.01 -8.64 -2.83
C ASP A 67 8.51 -8.72 -3.11
N LEU A 68 8.05 -8.16 -4.25
CA LEU A 68 6.66 -8.34 -4.68
C LEU A 68 6.32 -9.82 -4.89
N MET A 69 7.22 -10.59 -5.51
CA MET A 69 7.03 -12.04 -5.74
C MET A 69 7.00 -12.84 -4.43
N THR A 70 7.85 -12.49 -3.47
CA THR A 70 7.95 -13.19 -2.17
C THR A 70 6.82 -12.81 -1.24
N PHE A 71 6.51 -11.52 -1.13
CA PHE A 71 5.50 -10.98 -0.22
C PHE A 71 4.08 -11.28 -0.68
N ARG A 72 3.84 -11.32 -2.01
CA ARG A 72 2.54 -11.55 -2.66
C ARG A 72 1.44 -10.63 -2.10
N PRO A 73 1.56 -9.31 -2.29
CA PRO A 73 0.52 -8.38 -1.83
C PRO A 73 -0.81 -8.66 -2.56
N THR A 74 -1.93 -8.42 -1.88
CA THR A 74 -3.27 -8.53 -2.47
C THR A 74 -3.67 -7.28 -3.24
N PHE A 75 -3.00 -6.15 -2.98
CA PHE A 75 -3.14 -4.92 -3.75
C PHE A 75 -1.83 -4.13 -3.79
N ILE A 76 -1.65 -3.34 -4.84
CA ILE A 76 -0.46 -2.52 -5.08
C ILE A 76 -0.87 -1.04 -5.10
N LEU A 77 -0.16 -0.22 -4.33
CA LEU A 77 -0.20 1.23 -4.41
C LEU A 77 0.95 1.72 -5.28
N ALA A 78 0.62 2.30 -6.41
CA ALA A 78 1.60 2.81 -7.35
C ALA A 78 1.12 4.10 -8.00
N VAL A 79 2.07 4.89 -8.48
CA VAL A 79 1.84 6.04 -9.36
C VAL A 79 2.25 5.67 -10.79
N PRO A 80 1.77 6.36 -11.85
CA PRO A 80 2.00 5.99 -13.24
C PRO A 80 3.47 5.67 -13.58
N TYR A 81 4.39 6.52 -13.10
CA TYR A 81 5.84 6.36 -13.29
C TYR A 81 6.41 5.02 -12.79
N ILE A 82 5.81 4.40 -11.78
CA ILE A 82 6.25 3.08 -11.29
C ILE A 82 6.04 2.03 -12.36
N PHE A 83 4.90 2.08 -13.06
CA PHE A 83 4.62 1.13 -14.13
C PHE A 83 5.59 1.33 -15.29
N GLU A 84 5.94 2.57 -15.64
CA GLU A 84 6.95 2.87 -16.67
C GLU A 84 8.35 2.33 -16.35
N LYS A 85 8.67 2.09 -15.08
CA LYS A 85 9.98 1.59 -14.64
C LYS A 85 10.06 0.07 -14.46
N VAL A 86 8.90 -0.57 -14.36
CA VAL A 86 8.78 -2.01 -14.11
C VAL A 86 8.47 -2.78 -15.41
N PHE A 87 7.85 -2.14 -16.40
CA PHE A 87 7.73 -2.63 -17.77
C PHE A 87 8.94 -2.25 -18.61
#